data_AF-A0A3B9V8Q1-F1
#
_entry.id   AF-A0A3B9V8Q1-F1
#
_cell.length_a   1.000
_cell.length_b   1.000
_cell.length_c   1.000
_cell.angle_alpha   90.00
_cell.angle_beta   90.00
_cell.angle_gamma   90.00
#
_symmetry.space_group_name_H-M   'P 1'
#
loop_
_entity.id
_entity.type
_entity.pdbx_description
1 polymer ?
#
loop_
_entity_poly.entity_id
_entity_poly.type
_entity_poly.pdbx_seq_one_letter_code
_entity_poly.pdbx_strand_id
1 'polypeptide(L)'
;LRDKISWLKDKIQVDLFPHGRECFSDPMTEKQKQLIMILEMVEIERYVNSPEYQWMGRKLKDRYAIARAFVAKSVYNYGTTRALIEALHTMPNLS
;
A
#
# COMPACT_ATOMS: atom_id res chain seq x y z
N LEU A 1 12.39 1.04 -18.72
CA LEU A 1 11.23 0.48 -17.97
C LEU A 1 11.70 -0.46 -16.85
N ARG A 2 12.52 -1.47 -17.16
CA ARG A 2 13.08 -2.42 -16.19
C ARG A 2 13.88 -1.76 -15.07
N ASP A 3 14.70 -0.76 -15.40
CA ASP A 3 15.55 -0.07 -14.42
C ASP A 3 14.74 0.82 -13.47
N LYS A 4 13.64 1.40 -13.98
CA LYS A 4 12.67 2.15 -13.17
C LYS A 4 12.04 1.23 -12.14
N ILE A 5 11.60 0.03 -12.53
CA ILE A 5 10.99 -0.97 -11.63
C ILE A 5 12.00 -1.51 -10.61
N SER A 6 13.29 -1.64 -10.96
CA SER A 6 14.34 -2.09 -10.05
C SER A 6 14.63 -1.06 -8.96
N TRP A 7 14.85 0.20 -9.36
CA TRP A 7 15.03 1.33 -8.45
C TRP A 7 13.81 1.54 -7.54
N LEU A 8 12.62 1.28 -8.08
CA LEU A 8 11.34 1.40 -7.38
C LEU A 8 11.13 0.31 -6.32
N LYS A 9 11.51 -0.93 -6.63
CA LYS A 9 11.56 -2.02 -5.64
C LYS A 9 12.47 -1.66 -4.47
N ASP A 10 13.64 -1.10 -4.76
CA ASP A 10 14.58 -0.67 -3.71
C ASP A 10 13.99 0.47 -2.85
N LYS A 11 13.26 1.40 -3.47
CA LYS A 11 12.66 2.53 -2.75
C LYS A 11 11.46 2.14 -1.87
N ILE A 12 10.59 1.25 -2.36
CA ILE A 12 9.47 0.69 -1.57
C ILE A 12 10.00 -0.13 -0.41
N GLN A 13 11.06 -0.90 -0.62
CA GLN A 13 11.70 -1.65 0.46
C GLN A 13 12.21 -0.70 1.55
N VAL A 14 12.75 0.47 1.23
CA VAL A 14 13.27 1.38 2.25
C VAL A 14 12.16 2.14 3.01
N ASP A 15 11.15 2.67 2.31
CA ASP A 15 10.13 3.53 2.93
C ASP A 15 8.95 2.77 3.55
N LEU A 16 8.59 1.59 3.00
CA LEU A 16 7.41 0.84 3.46
C LEU A 16 7.74 -0.28 4.43
N PHE A 17 8.91 -0.90 4.26
CA PHE A 17 9.32 -2.07 5.02
C PHE A 17 10.84 -2.03 5.23
N PRO A 18 11.39 -1.23 6.17
CA PRO A 18 12.85 -1.03 6.31
C PRO A 18 13.71 -2.31 6.45
N HIS A 19 13.10 -3.49 6.60
CA HIS A 19 13.71 -4.83 6.61
C HIS A 19 13.35 -5.67 5.35
N GLY A 20 12.94 -5.03 4.25
CA GLY A 20 12.09 -5.57 3.18
C GLY A 20 12.71 -6.56 2.19
N ARG A 21 13.98 -6.94 2.35
CA ARG A 21 14.49 -8.16 1.69
C ARG A 21 14.25 -9.43 2.50
N GLU A 22 14.03 -9.30 3.81
CA GLU A 22 13.81 -10.42 4.74
C GLU A 22 12.33 -10.60 5.11
N CYS A 23 11.46 -9.61 4.83
CA CYS A 23 10.03 -9.66 5.22
C CYS A 23 9.10 -10.37 4.23
N PHE A 24 9.47 -10.52 2.95
CA PHE A 24 8.64 -11.23 1.98
C PHE A 24 9.14 -12.66 1.85
N SER A 25 8.54 -13.57 2.61
CA SER A 25 8.81 -15.00 2.52
C SER A 25 8.50 -15.56 1.12
N ASP A 26 7.54 -14.94 0.40
CA ASP A 26 7.11 -15.37 -0.93
C ASP A 26 7.33 -14.29 -2.02
N PRO A 27 7.62 -14.68 -3.26
CA PRO A 27 7.67 -13.76 -4.39
C PRO A 27 6.34 -13.00 -4.58
N MET A 28 6.42 -11.70 -4.87
CA MET A 28 5.23 -10.90 -5.19
C MET A 28 4.49 -11.42 -6.43
N THR A 29 3.18 -11.56 -6.30
CA THR A 29 2.26 -11.86 -7.42
C THR A 29 2.15 -10.68 -8.39
N GLU A 30 1.75 -10.94 -9.63
CA GLU A 30 1.49 -9.87 -10.63
C GLU A 30 0.42 -8.88 -10.15
N LYS A 31 -0.58 -9.36 -9.41
CA LYS A 31 -1.63 -8.49 -8.87
C LYS A 31 -1.10 -7.53 -7.79
N GLN A 32 -0.16 -7.98 -6.96
CA GLN A 32 0.51 -7.12 -5.98
C GLN A 32 1.41 -6.09 -6.66
N LYS A 33 2.14 -6.48 -7.72
CA LYS A 33 2.93 -5.53 -8.53
C LYS A 33 2.04 -4.48 -9.19
N GLN A 34 0.87 -4.87 -9.70
CA GLN A 34 -0.11 -3.94 -10.26
C GLN A 34 -0.59 -2.94 -9.21
N LEU A 35 -0.95 -3.39 -8.00
CA LEU A 35 -1.37 -2.51 -6.91
C LEU A 35 -0.29 -1.47 -6.57
N ILE A 36 0.96 -1.93 -6.42
CA ILE A 36 2.09 -1.05 -6.12
C ILE A 36 2.23 0.03 -7.19
N MET A 37 2.23 -0.36 -8.47
CA MET A 37 2.34 0.58 -9.58
C MET A 37 1.22 1.63 -9.57
N ILE A 38 -0.01 1.24 -9.23
CA ILE A 38 -1.15 2.17 -9.15
C ILE A 38 -0.97 3.14 -7.98
N LEU A 39 -0.56 2.65 -6.81
CA LEU A 39 -0.37 3.50 -5.63
C LEU A 39 0.68 4.60 -5.89
N GLU A 40 1.71 4.29 -6.66
CA GLU A 40 2.74 5.27 -7.03
C GLU A 40 2.31 6.25 -8.09
N MET A 41 1.54 5.81 -9.09
CA MET A 41 1.01 6.73 -10.10
C MET A 41 0.01 7.70 -9.49
N VAL A 42 -0.78 7.23 -8.53
CA VAL A 42 -1.84 8.03 -7.90
C VAL A 42 -1.29 8.88 -6.75
N GLU A 43 -0.27 8.41 -6.01
CA GLU A 43 0.25 9.06 -4.80
C GLU A 43 -0.88 9.45 -3.83
N ILE A 44 -1.77 8.49 -3.52
CA ILE A 44 -3.07 8.73 -2.88
C ILE A 44 -2.96 9.49 -1.54
N GLU A 45 -1.83 9.36 -0.85
CA GLU A 45 -1.49 10.03 0.40
C GLU A 45 -1.56 11.56 0.29
N ARG A 46 -1.21 12.11 -0.88
CA ARG A 46 -1.19 13.56 -1.13
C ARG A 46 -2.60 14.17 -1.02
N TYR A 47 -3.64 13.36 -1.19
CA TYR A 47 -5.04 13.77 -1.12
C TYR A 47 -5.69 13.54 0.24
N VAL A 48 -5.05 12.81 1.15
CA VAL A 48 -5.57 12.55 2.50
C VAL A 48 -4.74 13.23 3.60
N ASN A 49 -3.86 14.14 3.19
CA ASN A 49 -3.13 15.00 4.11
C ASN A 49 -4.09 15.88 4.90
N SER A 50 -3.89 15.87 6.22
CA SER A 50 -4.59 16.76 7.13
C SER A 50 -3.90 18.11 7.18
N PRO A 51 -4.62 19.24 7.32
CA PRO A 51 -4.01 20.47 7.80
C PRO A 51 -3.30 20.22 9.13
N GLU A 52 -2.15 20.86 9.34
CA GLU A 52 -1.32 20.77 10.56
C GLU A 52 -2.11 20.99 11.86
N TYR A 53 -3.22 21.73 11.78
CA TYR A 53 -4.03 22.14 12.93
C TYR A 53 -5.30 21.31 13.15
N GLN A 54 -5.43 20.13 12.53
CA GLN A 54 -6.59 19.26 12.74
C GLN A 54 -6.40 18.40 13.99
N TRP A 55 -6.78 18.95 15.15
CA TRP A 55 -6.72 18.30 16.47
C TRP A 55 -7.71 17.13 16.66
N MET A 56 -8.60 16.90 15.68
CA MET A 56 -9.68 15.92 15.72
C MET A 56 -9.58 14.94 14.54
N GLY A 57 -9.69 13.64 14.81
CA GLY A 57 -9.71 12.57 13.81
C GLY A 57 -8.51 11.61 13.90
N ARG A 58 -8.32 10.78 12.87
CA ARG A 58 -7.23 9.78 12.82
C ARG A 58 -5.87 10.41 12.57
N LYS A 59 -4.81 9.80 13.12
CA LYS A 59 -3.43 10.21 12.88
C LYS A 59 -3.07 10.06 11.40
N LEU A 60 -2.11 10.86 10.92
CA LEU A 60 -1.73 10.89 9.50
C LEU A 60 -1.32 9.52 8.96
N LYS A 61 -0.54 8.75 9.73
CA LYS A 61 -0.14 7.38 9.38
C LYS A 61 -1.35 6.46 9.14
N ASP A 62 -2.37 6.56 9.99
CA ASP A 62 -3.59 5.77 9.85
C ASP A 62 -4.38 6.20 8.60
N ARG A 63 -4.40 7.50 8.27
CA ARG A 63 -5.04 8.02 7.05
C ARG A 63 -4.38 7.48 5.79
N TYR A 64 -3.06 7.44 5.74
CA TYR A 64 -2.32 6.86 4.61
C TYR A 64 -2.63 5.37 4.43
N ALA A 65 -2.63 4.61 5.52
CA ALA A 65 -3.01 3.19 5.47
C ALA A 65 -4.43 3.00 4.94
N ILE A 66 -5.39 3.81 5.39
CA ILE A 66 -6.78 3.77 4.90
C ILE A 66 -6.88 4.12 3.42
N ALA A 67 -6.16 5.15 2.97
CA ALA A 67 -6.15 5.57 1.58
C ALA A 67 -5.59 4.49 0.65
N ARG A 68 -4.49 3.84 1.07
CA ARG A 68 -3.92 2.68 0.35
C ARG A 68 -4.87 1.50 0.32
N ALA A 69 -5.52 1.20 1.45
CA ALA A 69 -6.52 0.13 1.53
C ALA A 69 -7.73 0.41 0.63
N PHE A 70 -8.14 1.67 0.48
CA PHE A 70 -9.20 2.07 -0.44
C PHE A 70 -8.82 1.78 -1.91
N VAL A 71 -7.59 2.11 -2.32
CA VAL A 71 -7.07 1.76 -3.65
C VAL A 71 -6.97 0.24 -3.82
N ALA A 72 -6.43 -0.47 -2.82
CA ALA A 72 -6.32 -1.92 -2.83
C ALA A 72 -7.69 -2.59 -3.00
N LYS A 73 -8.71 -2.13 -2.29
CA LYS A 73 -10.10 -2.62 -2.44
C LYS A 73 -10.55 -2.56 -3.90
N SER A 74 -10.31 -1.43 -4.58
CA SER A 74 -10.67 -1.21 -5.98
C SER A 74 -9.86 -2.09 -6.94
N VAL A 75 -8.54 -2.22 -6.73
CA VAL A 75 -7.66 -3.05 -7.58
C VAL A 75 -8.00 -4.53 -7.50
N TYR A 76 -8.34 -5.01 -6.30
CA TYR A 76 -8.74 -6.40 -6.06
C TYR A 76 -10.24 -6.65 -6.28
N ASN A 77 -11.01 -5.60 -6.61
CA ASN A 77 -12.45 -5.67 -6.86
C ASN A 77 -13.25 -6.29 -5.70
N TYR A 78 -12.88 -6.00 -4.46
CA TYR A 78 -13.64 -6.45 -3.29
C TYR A 78 -14.88 -5.58 -3.07
N GLY A 79 -16.06 -6.19 -3.03
CA GLY A 79 -17.32 -5.47 -2.81
C GLY A 79 -17.40 -4.79 -1.43
N THR A 80 -16.79 -5.38 -0.41
CA THR A 80 -16.84 -4.87 0.97
C THR A 80 -15.44 -4.67 1.55
N THR A 81 -15.33 -3.75 2.50
CA THR A 81 -14.06 -3.53 3.23
C THR A 81 -13.70 -4.75 4.08
N ARG A 82 -14.70 -5.48 4.57
CA ARG A 82 -14.50 -6.71 5.33
C ARG A 82 -13.83 -7.80 4.48
N ALA A 83 -14.26 -7.97 3.24
CA ALA A 83 -13.64 -8.93 2.32
C ALA A 83 -12.16 -8.60 2.05
N LEU A 84 -11.81 -7.31 1.95
CA LEU A 84 -10.40 -6.91 1.86
C LEU A 84 -9.63 -7.28 3.14
N ILE A 85 -10.16 -6.98 4.32
CA ILE A 85 -9.51 -7.30 5.60
C ILE A 85 -9.26 -8.80 5.74
N GLU A 86 -10.28 -9.62 5.44
CA GLU A 86 -10.17 -11.09 5.46
C GLU A 86 -9.09 -11.58 4.48
N ALA A 87 -9.03 -11.01 3.28
CA ALA A 87 -7.99 -11.34 2.32
C ALA A 87 -6.58 -10.93 2.79
N LEU A 88 -6.42 -9.77 3.43
CA LEU A 88 -5.13 -9.32 3.97
C LEU A 88 -4.60 -10.27 5.04
N HIS A 89 -5.47 -10.82 5.89
CA HIS A 89 -5.07 -11.84 6.88
C HIS A 89 -4.51 -13.13 6.24
N THR A 90 -4.86 -13.40 4.98
CA THR A 90 -4.36 -14.56 4.22
C THR A 90 -3.17 -14.24 3.32
N MET A 91 -2.77 -12.96 3.20
CA MET A 91 -1.70 -12.49 2.32
C MET A 91 -0.52 -11.97 3.17
N PRO A 92 0.46 -12.83 3.51
CA PRO A 92 1.58 -12.43 4.38
C PRO A 92 2.42 -11.27 3.79
N ASN A 93 2.46 -11.14 2.47
CA ASN A 93 3.16 -10.06 1.79
C ASN A 93 2.42 -8.70 1.78
N LEU A 94 1.19 -8.64 2.29
CA LEU A 94 0.35 -7.43 2.26
C LEU A 94 -0.25 -7.07 3.62
N SER A 95 0.00 -7.88 4.66
CA SER A 95 -0.49 -7.68 6.04
C SER A 95 0.37 -6.71 6.83
#